data_AF-A0A8D1RRV6-F1
#
_entry.id   AF-A0A8D1RRV6-F1
#
_cell.length_a   1.000
_cell.length_b   1.000
_cell.length_c   1.000
_cell.angle_alpha   90.00
_cell.angle_beta   90.00
_cell.angle_gamma   90.00
#
_symmetry.space_group_name_H-M   'P 1'
#
loop_
_entity.id
_entity.type
_entity.pdbx_description
1 polymer ?
#
loop_
_entity_poly.entity_id
_entity_poly.type
_entity_poly.pdbx_seq_one_letter_code
_entity_poly.pdbx_strand_id
1 'polypeptide(L)'
;LCGETEEEKIRMDVLENQVLDVCMQKVRICYSPDFEKLKPGYLKEIPEKMKPFSEFLGKRPWFAGDKLTYMDFLAYDVLDLYRIFDPKCLDEFPNLKAFLSRFEGLERISAYMRSSRFLPHPVYSKMAMWGNK
;
A
#
# COMPACT_ATOMS: atom_id res chain seq x y z
N LEU A 1 0.79 19.44 0.68
CA LEU A 1 0.77 17.97 0.47
C LEU A 1 1.92 17.48 -0.42
N CYS A 2 2.80 18.36 -0.90
CA CYS A 2 4.03 17.97 -1.59
C CYS A 2 5.24 18.25 -0.70
N GLY A 3 6.40 17.72 -1.10
CA GLY A 3 7.68 17.97 -0.43
C GLY A 3 8.04 19.45 -0.47
N GLU A 4 8.40 19.98 0.68
CA GLU A 4 8.83 21.36 0.90
C GLU A 4 10.34 21.50 0.69
N THR A 5 11.10 20.43 0.94
CA THR A 5 12.55 20.36 0.72
C THR A 5 12.91 19.48 -0.46
N GLU A 6 14.13 19.65 -0.98
CA GLU A 6 14.64 18.79 -2.06
C GLU A 6 14.73 17.32 -1.63
N GLU A 7 15.10 17.06 -0.38
CA GLU A 7 15.15 15.71 0.18
C GLU A 7 13.76 15.06 0.22
N GLU A 8 12.72 15.82 0.59
CA GLU A 8 11.34 15.33 0.58
C GLU A 8 10.85 15.04 -0.84
N LYS A 9 11.19 15.89 -1.82
CA LYS A 9 10.84 15.66 -3.22
C LYS A 9 11.50 14.40 -3.78
N ILE A 10 12.80 14.23 -3.55
CA ILE A 10 13.54 13.02 -3.97
C ILE A 10 12.89 11.77 -3.37
N ARG A 11 12.52 11.81 -2.09
CA ARG A 11 11.85 10.67 -1.46
C ARG A 11 10.51 10.36 -2.11
N MET A 12 9.74 11.39 -2.43
CA MET A 12 8.45 11.24 -3.08
C MET A 12 8.59 10.64 -4.49
N ASP A 13 9.54 11.13 -5.29
CA ASP A 13 9.78 10.63 -6.65
C ASP A 13 10.21 9.15 -6.65
N VAL A 14 11.08 8.76 -5.70
CA VAL A 14 11.47 7.35 -5.53
C VAL A 14 10.28 6.49 -5.12
N LEU A 15 9.47 6.97 -4.17
CA LEU A 15 8.33 6.21 -3.67
C LEU A 15 7.22 6.07 -4.72
N GLU A 16 7.01 7.08 -5.58
CA GLU A 16 6.03 7.03 -6.66
C GLU A 16 6.31 5.87 -7.61
N ASN A 17 7.56 5.77 -8.08
CA ASN A 17 7.98 4.68 -8.96
C ASN A 17 7.84 3.31 -8.27
N GLN A 18 8.23 3.20 -7.00
CA GLN A 18 8.11 1.95 -6.24
C GLN A 18 6.65 1.52 -6.03
N VAL A 19 5.76 2.47 -5.73
CA VAL A 19 4.32 2.22 -5.62
C VAL A 19 3.75 1.71 -6.94
N LEU A 20 4.09 2.36 -8.06
CA LEU A 20 3.60 1.97 -9.38
C LEU A 20 4.05 0.55 -9.76
N ASP A 21 5.32 0.22 -9.55
CA ASP A 21 5.85 -1.12 -9.86
C ASP A 21 5.12 -2.22 -9.08
N VAL A 22 4.91 -2.00 -7.78
CA VAL A 22 4.24 -2.95 -6.88
C VAL A 22 2.76 -3.08 -7.23
N CYS A 23 2.07 -1.97 -7.54
CA CYS A 23 0.71 -1.97 -8.07
C CYS A 23 0.59 -2.78 -9.36
N MET A 24 1.49 -2.56 -10.32
CA MET A 24 1.44 -3.23 -11.62
C MET A 24 1.71 -4.72 -11.50
N GLN A 25 2.62 -5.13 -10.61
CA GLN A 25 2.83 -6.54 -10.30
C GLN A 25 1.59 -7.19 -9.68
N LYS A 26 0.88 -6.47 -8.80
CA LYS A 26 -0.38 -6.94 -8.20
C LYS A 26 -1.48 -7.11 -9.23
N VAL A 27 -1.64 -6.12 -10.12
CA VAL A 27 -2.59 -6.19 -11.23
C VAL A 27 -2.30 -7.40 -12.12
N ARG A 28 -1.04 -7.62 -12.50
CA ARG A 28 -0.65 -8.76 -13.37
C ARG A 28 -1.08 -10.10 -12.79
N ILE A 29 -0.86 -10.33 -11.50
CA ILE A 29 -1.27 -11.61 -10.89
C ILE A 29 -2.79 -11.71 -10.75
N CYS A 30 -3.46 -10.66 -10.28
CA CYS A 30 -4.90 -10.69 -10.01
C CYS A 30 -5.76 -10.80 -11.29
N TYR A 31 -5.22 -10.44 -12.47
CA TYR A 31 -5.89 -10.60 -13.76
C TYR A 31 -5.40 -11.82 -14.57
N SER A 32 -4.42 -12.58 -14.06
CA SER A 32 -3.94 -13.77 -14.74
C SER A 32 -4.96 -14.90 -14.66
N PRO A 33 -5.31 -15.58 -15.76
CA PRO A 33 -6.20 -16.76 -15.72
C PRO A 33 -5.59 -17.92 -14.90
N ASP A 34 -4.27 -17.93 -14.70
CA ASP A 34 -3.56 -18.91 -13.88
C ASP A 34 -3.39 -18.46 -12.42
N PHE A 35 -4.16 -17.48 -11.94
CA PHE A 35 -4.06 -16.89 -10.60
C PHE A 35 -3.86 -17.93 -9.48
N GLU A 36 -4.70 -18.96 -9.42
CA GLU A 36 -4.63 -19.98 -8.36
C GLU A 36 -3.31 -20.77 -8.37
N LYS A 37 -2.70 -20.97 -9.54
CA LYS A 37 -1.39 -21.63 -9.64
C LYS A 37 -0.25 -20.70 -9.24
N LEU A 38 -0.36 -19.42 -9.58
CA LEU A 38 0.68 -18.40 -9.33
C LEU A 38 0.68 -17.88 -7.90
N LYS A 39 -0.49 -17.83 -7.26
CA LYS A 39 -0.71 -17.25 -5.93
C LYS A 39 0.26 -17.78 -4.86
N PRO A 40 0.49 -19.10 -4.70
CA PRO A 40 1.40 -19.61 -3.67
C PRO A 40 2.84 -19.13 -3.84
N GLY A 41 3.32 -18.98 -5.08
CA GLY A 41 4.64 -18.41 -5.36
C GLY A 41 4.69 -16.93 -5.00
N TYR A 42 3.69 -16.18 -5.47
CA TYR A 42 3.62 -14.74 -5.22
C TYR A 42 3.54 -14.38 -3.74
N LEU A 43 2.78 -15.15 -2.94
CA LEU A 43 2.70 -14.97 -1.49
C LEU A 43 4.09 -15.04 -0.82
N LYS A 44 4.97 -15.93 -1.28
CA LYS A 44 6.34 -16.05 -0.75
C LYS A 44 7.22 -14.85 -1.08
N GLU A 45 6.91 -14.13 -2.15
CA GLU A 45 7.67 -12.94 -2.56
C GLU A 45 7.11 -11.64 -1.97
N ILE A 46 5.99 -11.66 -1.25
CA ILE A 46 5.42 -10.44 -0.65
C ILE A 46 6.38 -9.80 0.35
N PRO A 47 7.03 -10.54 1.28
CA PRO A 47 7.97 -9.93 2.22
C PRO A 47 9.10 -9.15 1.52
N GLU A 48 9.61 -9.65 0.39
CA GLU A 48 10.64 -8.97 -0.40
C GLU A 48 10.14 -7.66 -1.02
N LYS A 49 8.84 -7.53 -1.28
CA LYS A 49 8.20 -6.31 -1.78
C LYS A 49 7.87 -5.32 -0.66
N MET A 50 7.52 -5.82 0.53
CA MET A 50 7.19 -4.98 1.69
C MET A 50 8.44 -4.43 2.39
N LYS A 51 9.54 -5.19 2.38
CA LYS A 51 10.80 -4.81 3.02
C LYS A 51 11.34 -3.46 2.56
N PRO A 52 11.42 -3.13 1.25
CA PRO A 52 11.82 -1.81 0.79
C PRO A 52 10.98 -0.67 1.37
N PHE A 53 9.65 -0.82 1.47
CA PHE A 53 8.80 0.19 2.10
C PHE A 53 9.12 0.37 3.57
N SER A 54 9.33 -0.73 4.30
CA SER A 54 9.70 -0.69 5.72
C SER A 54 11.03 0.02 5.93
N GLU A 55 12.06 -0.35 5.17
CA GLU A 55 13.38 0.26 5.26
C GLU A 55 13.35 1.74 4.86
N PHE A 56 12.60 2.06 3.81
CA PHE A 56 12.45 3.41 3.29
C PHE A 56 11.60 4.32 4.19
N LEU A 57 10.61 3.80 4.92
CA LEU A 57 9.90 4.55 5.97
C LEU A 57 10.81 4.74 7.19
N GLY A 58 11.52 3.68 7.59
CA GLY A 58 12.39 3.67 8.75
C GLY A 58 11.65 4.04 10.02
N LYS A 59 12.07 5.13 10.67
CA LYS A 59 11.47 5.66 11.92
C LYS A 59 10.57 6.89 11.70
N ARG A 60 10.45 7.36 10.45
CA ARG A 60 9.65 8.57 10.16
C ARG A 60 8.16 8.27 10.36
N PRO A 61 7.36 9.28 10.74
CA PRO A 61 5.91 9.11 10.85
C PRO A 61 5.24 8.96 9.46
N TRP A 62 5.81 9.60 8.44
CA TRP A 62 5.34 9.64 7.04
C TRP A 62 6.50 9.40 6.08
N PHE A 63 6.20 9.03 4.84
CA PHE A 63 7.20 8.56 3.89
C PHE A 63 8.16 9.66 3.41
N ALA A 64 7.67 10.88 3.21
CA ALA A 64 8.52 12.00 2.81
C ALA A 64 9.34 12.57 4.00
N GLY A 65 8.79 12.51 5.22
CA GLY A 65 9.38 13.14 6.40
C GLY A 65 8.40 13.23 7.57
N ASP A 66 8.37 14.39 8.23
CA ASP A 66 7.54 14.62 9.42
C ASP A 66 6.09 15.04 9.10
N LYS A 67 5.82 15.45 7.87
CA LYS A 67 4.52 15.92 7.41
C LYS A 67 3.86 14.91 6.47
N LEU A 68 2.54 14.81 6.59
CA LEU A 68 1.72 14.03 5.67
C LEU A 68 1.78 14.65 4.26
N THR A 69 2.03 13.81 3.27
CA THR A 69 2.04 14.17 1.84
C THR A 69 1.04 13.32 1.07
N TYR A 70 0.80 13.66 -0.20
CA TYR A 70 -0.07 12.83 -1.05
C TYR A 70 0.54 11.43 -1.28
N MET A 71 1.86 11.29 -1.20
CA MET A 71 2.54 10.00 -1.35
C MET A 71 2.19 9.00 -0.26
N ASP A 72 1.84 9.47 0.94
CA ASP A 72 1.35 8.60 2.02
C ASP A 72 -0.01 7.97 1.70
N PHE A 73 -0.85 8.64 0.90
CA PHE A 73 -2.13 8.07 0.45
C PHE A 73 -1.89 6.93 -0.55
N LEU A 74 -0.95 7.11 -1.47
CA LEU A 74 -0.58 6.08 -2.43
C LEU A 74 0.09 4.88 -1.73
N ALA A 75 0.99 5.14 -0.79
CA ALA A 75 1.60 4.08 0.00
C ALA A 75 0.58 3.35 0.88
N TYR A 76 -0.39 4.06 1.49
CA TYR A 76 -1.50 3.44 2.22
C TYR A 76 -2.30 2.49 1.33
N ASP A 77 -2.73 2.95 0.15
CA ASP A 77 -3.55 2.16 -0.77
C ASP A 77 -2.86 0.86 -1.18
N VAL A 78 -1.56 0.92 -1.53
CA VAL A 78 -0.79 -0.28 -1.85
C VAL A 78 -0.63 -1.20 -0.65
N LEU A 79 -0.20 -0.68 0.50
CA LEU A 79 0.03 -1.51 1.68
C LEU A 79 -1.27 -2.16 2.17
N ASP A 80 -2.39 -1.44 2.11
CA ASP A 80 -3.70 -1.99 2.45
C ASP A 80 -4.16 -3.05 1.44
N LEU A 81 -3.94 -2.83 0.14
CA LEU A 81 -4.22 -3.84 -0.89
C LEU A 81 -3.47 -5.16 -0.63
N TYR A 82 -2.22 -5.08 -0.18
CA TYR A 82 -1.46 -6.27 0.22
C TYR A 82 -1.99 -6.88 1.53
N ARG A 83 -2.37 -6.06 2.52
CA ARG A 83 -3.01 -6.51 3.76
C ARG A 83 -4.34 -7.22 3.51
N ILE A 84 -5.15 -6.75 2.56
CA ILE A 84 -6.39 -7.40 2.12
C ILE A 84 -6.08 -8.74 1.44
N PHE A 85 -5.01 -8.79 0.64
CA PHE A 85 -4.61 -10.00 -0.08
C PHE A 85 -4.04 -11.09 0.82
N ASP A 86 -3.21 -10.71 1.78
CA ASP A 86 -2.61 -11.57 2.78
C ASP A 86 -2.55 -10.81 4.12
N PRO A 87 -3.50 -11.08 5.04
CA PRO A 87 -3.63 -10.36 6.31
C PRO A 87 -2.38 -10.37 7.20
N LYS A 88 -1.47 -11.34 6.98
CA LYS A 88 -0.24 -11.49 7.78
C LYS A 88 0.99 -10.89 7.11
N CYS A 89 0.88 -10.36 5.90
CA CYS A 89 2.05 -9.93 5.12
C CYS A 89 2.84 -8.77 5.73
N LEU A 90 2.24 -8.05 6.68
CA LEU A 90 2.86 -6.95 7.40
C LEU A 90 3.33 -7.32 8.82
N ASP A 91 3.22 -8.58 9.22
CA ASP A 91 3.49 -8.97 10.62
C ASP A 91 4.94 -8.75 11.04
N GLU A 92 5.86 -8.96 10.12
CA GLU A 92 7.31 -8.74 10.29
C GLU A 92 7.72 -7.25 10.18
N PHE A 93 6.78 -6.36 9.82
CA PHE A 93 7.04 -4.95 9.56
C PHE A 93 6.24 -4.04 10.51
N PRO A 94 6.62 -3.94 11.80
CA PRO A 94 5.85 -3.20 12.80
C PRO A 94 5.70 -1.71 12.48
N ASN A 95 6.69 -1.10 11.82
CA ASN A 95 6.62 0.28 11.35
C ASN A 95 5.55 0.49 10.26
N LEU A 96 5.38 -0.46 9.33
CA LEU A 96 4.32 -0.41 8.32
C LEU A 96 2.94 -0.59 8.96
N LYS A 97 2.79 -1.50 9.94
CA LYS A 97 1.54 -1.62 10.72
C LYS A 97 1.21 -0.34 11.48
N ALA A 98 2.22 0.29 12.08
CA ALA A 98 2.06 1.57 12.76
C ALA A 98 1.70 2.70 11.80
N PHE A 99 2.26 2.71 10.59
CA PHE A 99 1.91 3.65 9.53
C PHE A 99 0.43 3.51 9.11
N LEU A 100 -0.04 2.30 8.80
CA LEU A 100 -1.46 2.06 8.45
C LEU A 100 -2.39 2.55 9.56
N SER A 101 -2.09 2.18 10.81
CA SER A 101 -2.89 2.59 11.98
C SER A 101 -2.92 4.11 12.15
N ARG A 102 -1.79 4.79 11.89
CA ARG A 102 -1.69 6.26 11.96
C ARG A 102 -2.51 6.93 10.88
N PHE A 103 -2.45 6.41 9.65
CA PHE A 103 -3.20 6.93 8.51
C PHE A 103 -4.71 6.80 8.73
N GLU A 104 -5.16 5.61 9.15
CA GLU A 104 -6.58 5.33 9.47
C GLU A 104 -7.08 6.12 10.68
N GLY A 105 -6.17 6.49 11.59
CA GLY A 105 -6.44 7.32 12.75
C GLY A 105 -6.57 8.82 12.45
N LEU A 106 -6.22 9.29 11.25
CA LEU A 106 -6.41 10.70 10.86
C LEU A 106 -7.91 11.03 10.89
N GLU A 107 -8.30 12.08 11.63
CA GLU A 107 -9.72 12.40 11.91
C GLU A 107 -10.62 12.34 10.67
N ARG A 108 -10.21 12.98 9.57
CA ARG A 108 -10.97 13.02 8.31
C ARG A 108 -10.98 11.68 7.57
N ILE A 109 -9.89 10.91 7.63
CA ILE A 109 -9.80 9.57 7.03
C ILE A 109 -10.69 8.61 7.81
N SER A 110 -10.57 8.62 9.14
CA SER A 110 -11.38 7.82 10.06
C SER A 110 -12.87 8.10 9.89
N ALA A 111 -13.25 9.38 9.78
CA ALA A 111 -14.63 9.77 9.51
C ALA A 111 -15.10 9.34 8.11
N TYR A 112 -14.23 9.43 7.09
CA TYR A 112 -14.53 8.96 5.74
C TYR A 112 -14.77 7.45 5.70
N MET A 113 -13.89 6.65 6.32
CA MET A 113 -13.99 5.18 6.38
C MET A 113 -15.24 4.67 7.09
N ARG A 114 -15.80 5.46 8.02
CA ARG A 114 -17.08 5.17 8.68
C ARG A 114 -18.32 5.63 7.89
N SER A 115 -18.13 6.40 6.83
CA SER A 115 -19.24 6.94 6.03
C SER A 115 -19.68 5.98 4.94
N SER A 116 -20.92 6.14 4.45
CA SER A 116 -21.44 5.38 3.31
C SER A 116 -20.74 5.65 1.98
N ARG A 117 -19.82 6.63 1.93
CA ARG A 117 -19.01 6.94 0.76
C ARG A 117 -17.75 6.09 0.65
N PHE A 118 -17.34 5.44 1.74
CA PHE A 118 -16.16 4.59 1.72
C PHE A 118 -16.46 3.28 0.97
N LEU A 119 -15.59 2.96 0.02
CA LEU A 119 -15.72 1.79 -0.83
C LEU A 119 -14.42 0.97 -0.76
N PRO A 120 -14.29 0.06 0.21
CA PRO A 120 -13.08 -0.76 0.33
C PRO A 120 -13.03 -1.85 -0.74
N HIS A 121 -14.18 -2.36 -1.18
CA HIS A 121 -14.34 -3.44 -2.15
C HIS A 121 -15.45 -3.13 -3.15
N PRO A 122 -15.42 -3.69 -4.38
CA PRO A 122 -14.35 -4.52 -4.93
C PRO A 122 -13.08 -3.71 -5.20
N VAL A 123 -11.91 -4.32 -5.00
CA VAL A 123 -10.60 -3.67 -5.24
C VAL A 123 -10.21 -3.66 -6.73
N TYR A 124 -10.76 -4.59 -7.52
CA TYR A 124 -10.53 -4.68 -8.95
C TYR A 124 -11.83 -4.84 -9.74
N SER A 125 -11.74 -4.68 -11.06
CA SER A 125 -12.88 -4.83 -11.96
C SER A 125 -13.40 -6.27 -12.00
N LYS A 126 -14.61 -6.44 -12.55
CA LYS A 126 -15.29 -7.75 -12.67
C LYS A 126 -14.48 -8.82 -13.42
N MET A 127 -13.52 -8.40 -14.26
CA MET A 127 -12.69 -9.30 -15.06
C MET A 127 -11.50 -9.89 -14.29
N ALA A 128 -11.18 -9.38 -13.10
CA ALA A 128 -10.10 -9.93 -12.29
C ALA A 128 -10.47 -11.30 -11.72
N MET A 129 -9.46 -12.15 -11.55
CA MET A 129 -9.58 -13.46 -10.90
C MET A 129 -9.59 -13.35 -9.37
N TRP A 130 -9.12 -12.22 -8.82
CA TRP A 130 -9.19 -11.92 -7.38
C TRP A 130 -9.57 -10.45 -7.16
N GLY A 131 -10.29 -10.18 -6.06
CA GLY A 131 -10.66 -8.81 -5.66
C GLY A 131 -11.76 -8.18 -6.53
N ASN A 132 -12.43 -8.97 -7.36
CA ASN A 132 -13.49 -8.53 -8.27
C ASN A 132 -14.88 -8.43 -7.63
N LYS A 133 -14.97 -8.65 -6.31
CA LYS A 133 -16.20 -8.64 -5.52
C LYS A 133 -15.95 -7.93 -4.20
#